data_AF-A0A2N3AVH3-F1
#
_entry.id   AF-A0A2N3AVH3-F1
#
_cell.length_a   1.000
_cell.length_b   1.000
_cell.length_c   1.000
_cell.angle_alpha   90.00
_cell.angle_beta   90.00
_cell.angle_gamma   90.00
#
_symmetry.space_group_name_H-M   'P 1'
#
loop_
_entity.id
_entity.type
_entity.pdbx_description
1 polymer ?
#
loop_
_entity_poly.entity_id
_entity_poly.type
_entity_poly.pdbx_seq_one_letter_code
_entity_poly.pdbx_strand_id
1 'polypeptide(L)'
;GRAPNLDVLLTGPTNVVGIESKLTEYLARHQAAFSPAYAEQIRDDRREHGYFREMLRLVDAPDSYHWLDAAQLIKHAFGLARCFRDRPVTLLYLFWEPANPDAAPEFAAHRQEISAFAERVAGSTPEFRAMSYPELWRTWHDAGPAAWLAQHIAALRERYEVTL
;
A
#
# COMPACT_ATOMS: atom_id res chain seq x y z
N GLY A 1 -15.30 -6.82 -14.93
CA GLY A 1 -15.11 -6.16 -13.63
C GLY A 1 -14.58 -4.76 -13.85
N ARG A 2 -14.83 -3.84 -12.89
CA ARG A 2 -14.27 -2.47 -12.93
C ARG A 2 -12.75 -2.55 -12.75
N ALA A 3 -11.99 -1.78 -13.54
CA ALA A 3 -10.55 -1.70 -13.36
C ALA A 3 -10.23 -1.11 -11.97
N PRO A 4 -9.21 -1.62 -11.26
CA PRO A 4 -8.79 -1.04 -9.99
C PRO A 4 -8.26 0.38 -10.24
N ASN A 5 -8.75 1.36 -9.47
CA ASN A 5 -8.30 2.75 -9.54
C ASN A 5 -7.22 2.97 -8.47
N LEU A 6 -6.06 3.45 -8.88
CA LEU A 6 -4.97 3.83 -7.99
C LEU A 6 -5.12 5.32 -7.62
N ASP A 7 -4.92 5.67 -6.35
CA ASP A 7 -5.18 7.03 -5.87
C ASP A 7 -4.21 8.06 -6.46
N VAL A 8 -2.91 7.74 -6.47
CA VAL A 8 -1.87 8.63 -7.01
C VAL A 8 -0.87 7.84 -7.84
N LEU A 9 -0.46 8.42 -8.97
CA LEU A 9 0.63 7.91 -9.79
C LEU A 9 1.64 9.04 -10.03
N LEU A 10 2.88 8.84 -9.55
CA LEU A 10 3.99 9.74 -9.78
C LEU A 10 4.95 9.10 -10.78
N THR A 11 5.22 9.81 -11.89
CA THR A 11 6.14 9.34 -12.92
C THR A 11 7.33 10.30 -12.99
N GLY A 12 8.50 9.85 -12.55
CA GLY A 12 9.76 10.58 -12.76
C GLY A 12 10.42 10.19 -14.09
N PRO A 13 11.66 10.66 -14.35
CA PRO A 13 12.48 10.17 -15.46
C PRO A 13 13.00 8.75 -15.22
N THR A 14 13.31 8.39 -13.97
CA THR A 14 14.00 7.14 -13.62
C THR A 14 13.09 6.11 -12.96
N ASN A 15 12.11 6.54 -12.15
CA ASN A 15 11.24 5.65 -11.39
C ASN A 15 9.76 6.04 -11.48
N VAL A 16 8.90 5.09 -11.13
CA VAL A 16 7.45 5.28 -10.99
C VAL A 16 7.04 4.92 -9.57
N VAL A 17 6.17 5.72 -8.97
CA VAL A 17 5.57 5.43 -7.66
C VAL A 17 4.06 5.42 -7.82
N GLY A 18 3.45 4.27 -7.59
CA GLY A 18 2.01 4.17 -7.39
C GLY A 18 1.69 4.23 -5.91
N ILE A 19 0.70 5.03 -5.52
CA ILE A 19 0.30 5.19 -4.12
C ILE A 19 -1.15 4.75 -3.97
N GLU A 20 -1.36 3.83 -3.03
CA GLU A 20 -2.69 3.50 -2.50
C GLU A 20 -2.77 4.08 -1.08
N SER A 21 -3.78 4.90 -0.83
CA SER A 21 -3.88 5.72 0.37
C SER A 21 -5.15 5.37 1.15
N LYS A 22 -5.03 5.07 2.45
CA LYS A 22 -6.15 4.76 3.34
C LYS A 22 -6.18 5.70 4.54
N LEU A 23 -7.35 6.15 4.92
CA LEU A 23 -7.59 6.90 6.15
C LEU A 23 -8.11 5.95 7.26
N THR A 24 -9.40 5.65 7.26
CA THR A 24 -10.04 4.78 8.29
C THR A 24 -10.58 3.48 7.70
N GLU A 25 -10.49 3.31 6.38
CA GLU A 25 -11.03 2.16 5.65
C GLU A 25 -10.39 0.84 6.08
N TYR A 26 -9.11 0.86 6.52
CA TYR A 26 -8.41 -0.33 6.98
C TYR A 26 -8.87 -0.80 8.38
N LEU A 27 -9.63 0.02 9.11
CA LEU A 27 -10.25 -0.34 10.39
C LEU A 27 -11.53 -1.16 10.21
N ALA A 28 -11.98 -1.37 8.97
CA ALA A 28 -12.98 -2.37 8.64
C ALA A 28 -12.27 -3.68 8.24
N ARG A 29 -12.90 -4.83 8.56
CA ARG A 29 -12.34 -6.12 8.16
C ARG A 29 -12.39 -6.31 6.65
N HIS A 30 -11.31 -6.83 6.10
CA HIS A 30 -11.15 -7.15 4.68
C HIS A 30 -11.18 -8.66 4.46
N GLN A 31 -11.63 -9.03 3.26
CA GLN A 31 -11.55 -10.40 2.77
C GLN A 31 -11.05 -10.35 1.33
N ALA A 32 -10.02 -11.13 1.03
CA ALA A 32 -9.40 -11.11 -0.29
C ALA A 32 -10.35 -11.71 -1.34
N ALA A 33 -10.52 -10.98 -2.45
CA ALA A 33 -11.33 -11.43 -3.57
C ALA A 33 -10.65 -11.13 -4.91
N PHE A 34 -10.49 -12.16 -5.75
CA PHE A 34 -9.88 -12.07 -7.06
C PHE A 34 -10.81 -12.62 -8.14
N SER A 35 -10.83 -11.96 -9.31
CA SER A 35 -11.45 -12.53 -10.50
C SER A 35 -10.59 -13.67 -11.04
N PRO A 36 -11.18 -14.79 -11.53
CA PRO A 36 -10.44 -15.87 -12.20
C PRO A 36 -9.52 -15.38 -13.33
N ALA A 37 -9.88 -14.26 -13.96
CA ALA A 37 -9.10 -13.62 -15.03
C ALA A 37 -7.64 -13.32 -14.63
N TYR A 38 -7.34 -13.02 -13.36
CA TYR A 38 -5.95 -12.80 -12.94
C TYR A 38 -5.11 -14.07 -13.07
N ALA A 39 -5.63 -15.20 -12.57
CA ALA A 39 -4.97 -16.48 -12.71
C ALA A 39 -4.94 -16.94 -14.17
N GLU A 40 -5.94 -16.60 -14.99
CA GLU A 40 -6.07 -17.03 -16.38
C GLU A 40 -5.31 -16.18 -17.42
N GLN A 41 -5.05 -14.90 -17.14
CA GLN A 41 -4.46 -13.99 -18.13
C GLN A 41 -3.00 -13.67 -17.85
N ILE A 42 -2.57 -13.75 -16.59
CA ILE A 42 -1.14 -13.65 -16.26
C ILE A 42 -0.50 -14.97 -16.67
N ARG A 43 0.35 -14.93 -17.69
CA ARG A 43 1.02 -16.09 -18.32
C ARG A 43 2.53 -15.88 -18.49
N ASP A 44 3.02 -14.74 -18.03
CA ASP A 44 4.41 -14.30 -18.12
C ASP A 44 5.16 -14.55 -16.79
N ASP A 45 6.40 -14.06 -16.76
CA ASP A 45 7.35 -14.10 -15.64
C ASP A 45 6.79 -13.60 -14.31
N ARG A 46 5.79 -12.71 -14.32
CA ARG A 46 5.09 -12.24 -13.10
C ARG A 46 4.53 -13.37 -12.25
N ARG A 47 4.28 -14.56 -12.83
CA ARG A 47 3.88 -15.76 -12.07
C ARG A 47 4.94 -16.24 -11.07
N GLU A 48 6.20 -15.92 -11.34
CA GLU A 48 7.33 -16.28 -10.47
C GLU A 48 7.49 -15.29 -9.31
N HIS A 49 6.82 -14.13 -9.36
CA HIS A 49 6.95 -13.05 -8.38
C HIS A 49 6.07 -13.31 -7.15
N GLY A 50 6.47 -12.71 -6.03
CA GLY A 50 5.79 -12.84 -4.74
C GLY A 50 4.32 -12.41 -4.78
N TYR A 51 3.95 -11.36 -5.54
CA TYR A 51 2.54 -10.96 -5.68
C TYR A 51 1.65 -12.05 -6.27
N PHE A 52 2.13 -12.81 -7.26
CA PHE A 52 1.32 -13.87 -7.86
C PHE A 52 1.20 -15.08 -6.93
N ARG A 53 2.28 -15.45 -6.25
CA ARG A 53 2.26 -16.51 -5.21
C ARG A 53 1.31 -16.13 -4.07
N GLU A 54 1.35 -14.87 -3.65
CA GLU A 54 0.51 -14.36 -2.57
C GLU A 54 -0.97 -14.28 -2.99
N MET A 55 -1.25 -13.91 -4.24
CA MET A 55 -2.60 -14.00 -4.80
C MET A 55 -3.15 -15.42 -4.71
N LEU A 56 -2.39 -16.43 -5.16
CA LEU A 56 -2.84 -17.82 -5.11
C LEU A 56 -3.12 -18.27 -3.67
N ARG A 57 -2.22 -17.93 -2.74
CA ARG A 57 -2.42 -18.22 -1.31
C ARG A 57 -3.70 -17.59 -0.77
N LEU A 58 -4.01 -16.36 -1.17
CA LEU A 58 -5.21 -15.65 -0.74
C LEU A 58 -6.49 -16.12 -1.44
N VAL A 59 -6.39 -16.81 -2.58
CA VAL A 59 -7.55 -17.53 -3.14
C VAL A 59 -7.93 -18.70 -2.23
N ASP A 60 -6.94 -19.41 -1.67
CA ASP A 60 -7.17 -20.55 -0.76
C ASP A 60 -7.49 -20.12 0.68
N ALA A 61 -6.94 -18.98 1.12
CA ALA A 61 -7.11 -18.45 2.48
C ALA A 61 -7.46 -16.95 2.45
N PRO A 62 -8.69 -16.59 2.03
CA PRO A 62 -9.08 -15.21 1.76
C PRO A 62 -9.12 -14.30 3.00
N ASP A 63 -9.23 -14.88 4.19
CA ASP A 63 -9.29 -14.15 5.47
C ASP A 63 -7.92 -14.01 6.14
N SER A 64 -6.82 -14.22 5.40
CA SER A 64 -5.45 -14.16 5.96
C SER A 64 -4.98 -12.75 6.36
N TYR A 65 -5.66 -11.71 5.86
CA TYR A 65 -5.45 -10.32 6.22
C TYR A 65 -6.80 -9.72 6.59
N HIS A 66 -6.95 -9.30 7.83
CA HIS A 66 -8.18 -8.71 8.33
C HIS A 66 -8.17 -7.20 8.19
N TRP A 67 -7.03 -6.56 8.37
CA TRP A 67 -6.91 -5.09 8.42
C TRP A 67 -6.29 -4.54 7.14
N LEU A 68 -5.48 -5.33 6.43
CA LEU A 68 -4.88 -4.96 5.16
C LEU A 68 -5.72 -5.48 3.97
N ASP A 69 -6.15 -4.59 3.08
CA ASP A 69 -6.72 -4.99 1.78
C ASP A 69 -5.60 -5.44 0.80
N ALA A 70 -5.03 -6.61 1.09
CA ALA A 70 -3.96 -7.20 0.30
C ALA A 70 -4.41 -7.51 -1.14
N ALA A 71 -5.70 -7.80 -1.35
CA ALA A 71 -6.23 -8.06 -2.69
C ALA A 71 -6.18 -6.81 -3.56
N GLN A 72 -6.54 -5.64 -3.01
CA GLN A 72 -6.41 -4.38 -3.73
C GLN A 72 -4.95 -4.07 -4.07
N LEU A 73 -4.04 -4.22 -3.11
CA LEU A 73 -2.60 -3.99 -3.33
C LEU A 73 -2.03 -4.89 -4.43
N ILE A 74 -2.35 -6.18 -4.42
CA ILE A 74 -1.92 -7.13 -5.47
C ILE A 74 -2.47 -6.72 -6.84
N LYS A 75 -3.73 -6.30 -6.92
CA LYS A 75 -4.33 -5.83 -8.18
C LYS A 75 -3.61 -4.59 -8.72
N HIS A 76 -3.27 -3.64 -7.85
CA HIS A 76 -2.46 -2.47 -8.22
C HIS A 76 -1.06 -2.86 -8.67
N ALA A 77 -0.41 -3.79 -7.96
CA ALA A 77 0.91 -4.31 -8.33
C ALA A 77 0.90 -4.91 -9.75
N PHE A 78 -0.09 -5.73 -10.08
CA PHE A 78 -0.22 -6.30 -11.43
C PHE A 78 -0.47 -5.23 -12.51
N GLY A 79 -1.26 -4.21 -12.20
CA GLY A 79 -1.49 -3.08 -13.10
C GLY A 79 -0.20 -2.30 -13.37
N LEU A 80 0.51 -1.94 -12.30
CA LEU A 80 1.78 -1.22 -12.36
C LEU A 80 2.86 -2.00 -13.12
N ALA A 81 3.05 -3.29 -12.80
CA ALA A 81 4.02 -4.14 -13.49
C ALA A 81 3.70 -4.27 -15.00
N ARG A 82 2.42 -4.32 -15.36
CA ARG A 82 2.00 -4.35 -16.76
C ARG A 82 2.28 -3.04 -17.50
N CYS A 83 2.06 -1.90 -16.83
CA CYS A 83 2.21 -0.58 -17.44
C CYS A 83 3.66 -0.11 -17.54
N PHE A 84 4.54 -0.54 -16.62
CA PHE A 84 5.89 0.00 -16.46
C PHE A 84 6.96 -1.09 -16.41
N ARG A 85 7.01 -1.96 -17.43
CA ARG A 85 7.90 -3.14 -17.47
C ARG A 85 9.39 -2.81 -17.44
N ASP A 86 9.80 -1.70 -18.05
CA ASP A 86 11.21 -1.37 -18.26
C ASP A 86 11.76 -0.37 -17.23
N ARG A 87 11.07 -0.19 -16.10
CA ARG A 87 11.38 0.84 -15.12
C ARG A 87 11.27 0.32 -13.69
N PRO A 88 12.11 0.80 -12.76
CA PRO A 88 11.86 0.62 -11.33
C PRO A 88 10.50 1.20 -10.95
N VAL A 89 9.67 0.37 -10.30
CA VAL A 89 8.35 0.77 -9.81
C VAL A 89 8.25 0.48 -8.32
N THR A 90 7.71 1.43 -7.57
CA THR A 90 7.34 1.26 -6.16
C THR A 90 5.82 1.32 -6.05
N LEU A 91 5.23 0.37 -5.32
CA LEU A 91 3.88 0.48 -4.79
C LEU A 91 3.98 0.93 -3.33
N LEU A 92 3.60 2.17 -3.06
CA LEU A 92 3.56 2.75 -1.72
C LEU A 92 2.15 2.62 -1.14
N TYR A 93 2.03 1.88 -0.05
CA TYR A 93 0.84 1.88 0.78
C TYR A 93 0.96 2.95 1.87
N LEU A 94 0.12 3.97 1.79
CA LEU A 94 0.11 5.09 2.73
C LEU A 94 -1.16 5.00 3.59
N PHE A 95 -1.02 5.05 4.91
CA PHE A 95 -2.16 4.85 5.80
C PHE A 95 -2.18 5.88 6.94
N TRP A 96 -3.35 6.19 7.46
CA TRP A 96 -3.47 7.02 8.66
C TRP A 96 -3.30 6.22 9.94
N GLU A 97 -2.76 6.85 10.97
CA GLU A 97 -2.78 6.36 12.35
C GLU A 97 -2.99 7.54 13.29
N PRO A 98 -3.59 7.33 14.48
CA PRO A 98 -3.62 8.34 15.52
C PRO A 98 -2.22 8.61 16.07
N ALA A 99 -2.07 9.68 16.84
CA ALA A 99 -0.82 10.02 17.53
C ALA A 99 -0.41 8.97 18.58
N ASN A 100 -1.38 8.19 19.08
CA ASN A 100 -1.23 7.10 20.04
C ASN A 100 -1.74 5.76 19.46
N PRO A 101 -1.03 5.14 18.48
CA PRO A 101 -1.50 3.91 17.84
C PRO A 101 -1.65 2.73 18.82
N ASP A 102 -0.96 2.76 19.96
CA ASP A 102 -1.09 1.75 21.01
C ASP A 102 -2.44 1.81 21.77
N ALA A 103 -3.27 2.81 21.50
CA ALA A 103 -4.59 2.94 22.13
C ALA A 103 -5.59 1.85 21.72
N ALA A 104 -5.36 1.18 20.59
CA ALA A 104 -6.21 0.10 20.12
C ALA A 104 -5.40 -1.01 19.42
N PRO A 105 -5.70 -2.30 19.65
CA PRO A 105 -4.93 -3.41 19.08
C PRO A 105 -4.98 -3.50 17.55
N GLU A 106 -5.99 -2.91 16.91
CA GLU A 106 -6.20 -2.92 15.47
C GLU A 106 -5.04 -2.25 14.71
N PHE A 107 -4.45 -1.17 15.26
CA PHE A 107 -3.31 -0.49 14.64
C PHE A 107 -2.06 -1.38 14.64
N ALA A 108 -1.79 -2.05 15.77
CA ALA A 108 -0.69 -3.00 15.87
C ALA A 108 -0.90 -4.22 14.95
N ALA A 109 -2.11 -4.75 14.89
CA ALA A 109 -2.46 -5.87 14.01
C ALA A 109 -2.33 -5.49 12.53
N HIS A 110 -2.76 -4.29 12.14
CA HIS A 110 -2.59 -3.76 10.79
C HIS A 110 -1.12 -3.66 10.40
N ARG A 111 -0.26 -3.12 11.27
CA ARG A 111 1.19 -3.08 11.01
C ARG A 111 1.82 -4.46 10.89
N GLN A 112 1.40 -5.44 11.69
CA GLN A 112 1.86 -6.82 11.55
C GLN A 112 1.48 -7.41 10.19
N GLU A 113 0.25 -7.16 9.73
CA GLU A 113 -0.22 -7.59 8.42
C GLU A 113 0.54 -6.93 7.27
N ILE A 114 0.84 -5.63 7.37
CA ILE A 114 1.71 -4.91 6.42
C ILE A 114 3.09 -5.56 6.34
N SER A 115 3.72 -5.85 7.49
CA SER A 115 5.03 -6.50 7.54
C SER A 115 5.00 -7.88 6.91
N ALA A 116 4.03 -8.71 7.27
CA ALA A 116 3.86 -10.04 6.68
C ALA A 116 3.65 -9.99 5.16
N PHE A 117 2.85 -9.03 4.68
CA PHE A 117 2.65 -8.82 3.25
C PHE A 117 3.95 -8.39 2.56
N ALA A 118 4.68 -7.43 3.14
CA ALA A 118 5.95 -6.94 2.61
C ALA A 118 6.99 -8.05 2.45
N GLU A 119 7.11 -8.94 3.45
CA GLU A 119 8.00 -10.11 3.40
C GLU A 119 7.61 -11.07 2.27
N ARG A 120 6.32 -11.33 2.09
CA ARG A 120 5.80 -12.26 1.08
C ARG A 120 5.99 -11.79 -0.35
N VAL A 121 5.99 -10.47 -0.56
CA VAL A 121 6.18 -9.86 -1.88
C VAL A 121 7.60 -9.33 -2.10
N ALA A 122 8.50 -9.51 -1.12
CA ALA A 122 9.89 -9.07 -1.21
C ALA A 122 10.59 -9.61 -2.47
N GLY A 123 11.42 -8.77 -3.09
CA GLY A 123 12.12 -9.09 -4.36
C GLY A 123 11.22 -9.08 -5.60
N SER A 124 9.92 -8.76 -5.46
CA SER A 124 9.03 -8.58 -6.60
C SER A 124 9.07 -7.16 -7.15
N THR A 125 8.67 -7.00 -8.41
CA THR A 125 8.30 -5.69 -8.97
C THR A 125 6.77 -5.60 -9.12
N PRO A 126 6.13 -4.50 -8.70
CA PRO A 126 6.71 -3.32 -8.06
C PRO A 126 7.26 -3.59 -6.65
N GLU A 127 8.31 -2.87 -6.24
CA GLU A 127 8.76 -2.92 -4.85
C GLU A 127 7.64 -2.42 -3.93
N PHE A 128 7.29 -3.20 -2.91
CA PHE A 128 6.30 -2.78 -1.92
C PHE A 128 6.96 -1.95 -0.82
N ARG A 129 6.37 -0.79 -0.52
CA ARG A 129 6.73 0.05 0.62
C ARG A 129 5.46 0.45 1.35
N ALA A 130 5.56 0.67 2.65
CA ALA A 130 4.46 1.19 3.45
C ALA A 130 4.96 2.22 4.46
N MET A 131 4.15 3.22 4.75
CA MET A 131 4.37 4.16 5.85
C MET A 131 3.05 4.81 6.27
N SER A 132 2.98 5.33 7.50
CA SER A 132 1.84 6.11 7.95
C SER A 132 1.94 7.58 7.52
N TYR A 133 0.82 8.32 7.49
CA TYR A 133 0.86 9.75 7.24
C TYR A 133 1.71 10.51 8.28
N PRO A 134 1.62 10.23 9.61
CA PRO A 134 2.54 10.83 10.58
C PRO A 134 4.02 10.54 10.31
N GLU A 135 4.37 9.35 9.79
CA GLU A 135 5.72 9.06 9.33
C GLU A 135 6.10 9.93 8.12
N LEU A 136 5.25 10.01 7.10
CA LEU A 136 5.47 10.85 5.92
C LEU A 136 5.68 12.33 6.30
N TRP A 137 4.83 12.88 7.15
CA TRP A 137 4.94 14.28 7.59
C TRP A 137 6.21 14.55 8.37
N ARG A 138 6.67 13.59 9.20
CA ARG A 138 8.00 13.69 9.84
C ARG A 138 9.11 13.73 8.80
N THR A 139 9.10 12.83 7.81
CA THR A 139 10.14 12.86 6.76
C THR A 139 10.18 14.17 6.00
N TRP A 140 9.02 14.77 5.70
CA TRP A 140 8.97 16.08 5.03
C TRP A 140 9.41 17.23 5.91
N HIS A 141 9.09 17.18 7.20
CA HIS A 141 9.54 18.18 8.18
C HIS A 141 11.05 18.13 8.38
N ASP A 142 11.61 16.94 8.56
CA ASP A 142 13.05 16.72 8.81
C ASP A 142 13.91 17.07 7.59
N ALA A 143 13.33 17.06 6.38
CA ALA A 143 13.98 17.48 5.14
C ALA A 143 14.18 19.00 5.02
N GLY A 144 13.77 19.81 6.01
CA GLY A 144 13.87 21.27 5.96
C GLY A 144 13.02 21.86 4.82
N PRO A 145 11.69 21.67 4.85
CA PRO A 145 10.82 21.98 3.72
C PRO A 145 10.71 23.49 3.50
N ALA A 146 10.35 23.88 2.28
CA ALA A 146 9.96 25.26 1.99
C ALA A 146 8.79 25.70 2.89
N ALA A 147 8.68 27.01 3.15
CA ALA A 147 7.71 27.56 4.10
C ALA A 147 6.26 27.11 3.86
N TRP A 148 5.84 27.01 2.59
CA TRP A 148 4.48 26.57 2.24
C TRP A 148 4.21 25.12 2.68
N LEU A 149 5.20 24.23 2.57
CA LEU A 149 5.05 22.82 2.93
C LEU A 149 5.11 22.66 4.45
N ALA A 150 5.94 23.45 5.14
CA ALA A 150 5.90 23.52 6.60
C ALA A 150 4.52 23.94 7.13
N GLN A 151 3.92 24.98 6.53
CA GLN A 151 2.57 25.42 6.88
C GLN A 151 1.51 24.36 6.58
N HIS A 152 1.65 23.66 5.44
CA HIS A 152 0.73 22.59 5.08
C HIS A 152 0.81 21.40 6.05
N ILE A 153 2.02 21.00 6.45
CA ILE A 153 2.23 19.94 7.46
C ILE A 153 1.57 20.32 8.79
N ALA A 154 1.69 21.58 9.22
CA ALA A 154 1.04 22.05 10.45
C ALA A 154 -0.49 21.90 10.38
N ALA A 155 -1.10 22.31 9.25
CA ALA A 155 -2.54 22.18 9.05
C ALA A 155 -3.01 20.71 8.97
N LEU A 156 -2.19 19.82 8.38
CA LEU A 156 -2.47 18.39 8.36
C LEU A 156 -2.45 17.79 9.77
N ARG A 157 -1.44 18.14 10.58
CA ARG A 157 -1.33 17.68 11.97
C ARG A 157 -2.50 18.16 12.82
N GLU A 158 -2.86 19.44 12.74
CA GLU A 158 -4.00 19.99 13.47
C GLU A 158 -5.30 19.23 13.19
N ARG A 159 -5.49 18.78 11.94
CA ARG A 159 -6.70 18.09 11.52
C ARG A 159 -6.68 16.57 11.78
N TYR A 160 -5.52 15.93 11.66
CA TYR A 160 -5.43 14.47 11.54
C TYR A 160 -4.48 13.81 12.55
N GLU A 161 -3.64 14.55 13.28
CA GLU A 161 -2.81 14.02 14.37
C GLU A 161 -3.65 13.95 15.66
N VAL A 162 -4.62 13.04 15.67
CA VAL A 162 -5.61 12.88 16.74
C VAL A 162 -5.14 11.86 17.77
N THR A 163 -5.38 12.12 19.05
CA THR A 163 -5.23 11.15 20.14
C THR A 163 -6.58 10.50 20.43
N LEU A 164 -6.62 9.16 20.48
CA LEU A 164 -7.80 8.37 20.85
C LEU A 164 -7.94 8.20 22.36
#